data_AF-A0AAD9YX23-F1
#
_entry.id   AF-A0AAD9YX23-F1
#
_cell.length_a   1.000
_cell.length_b   1.000
_cell.length_c   1.000
_cell.angle_alpha   90.00
_cell.angle_beta   90.00
_cell.angle_gamma   90.00
#
_symmetry.space_group_name_H-M   'P 1'
#
loop_
_entity.id
_entity.type
_entity.pdbx_description
1 polymer ?
#
loop_
_entity_poly.entity_id
_entity_poly.type
_entity_poly.pdbx_seq_one_letter_code
_entity_poly.pdbx_strand_id
1 'polypeptide(L)'
;MEQAVLAAEAGCMYIAPFVHELKAFFDETYHDDGPILGHCLRIQQYYERHSYKTRVKAAGLLNVDEAMRLAGVTSLTLAPALIDTLSKSEEPEEKVVDLSLFKQETNSTGDEIERLSFLDDENKFRKTFAKRQGTK
;
A
#
# COMPACT_ATOMS: atom_id res chain seq x y z
N MET A 1 1.75 9.22 -3.26
CA MET A 1 2.45 8.48 -4.35
C MET A 1 3.92 8.84 -4.44
N GLU A 2 4.27 10.09 -4.15
CA GLU A 2 5.58 10.74 -4.26
C GLU A 2 6.72 9.90 -3.69
N GLN A 3 6.60 9.47 -2.42
CA GLN A 3 7.63 8.66 -1.76
C GLN A 3 7.85 7.32 -2.47
N ALA A 4 6.79 6.67 -2.94
CA ALA A 4 6.89 5.42 -3.67
C ALA A 4 7.55 5.62 -5.05
N VAL A 5 7.21 6.69 -5.76
CA VAL A 5 7.84 7.03 -7.05
C VAL A 5 9.34 7.28 -6.84
N LEU A 6 9.69 8.15 -5.89
CA LEU A 6 11.08 8.50 -5.61
C LEU A 6 11.91 7.27 -5.22
N ALA A 7 11.37 6.39 -4.37
CA ALA A 7 12.03 5.14 -4.01
C ALA A 7 12.25 4.21 -5.21
N ALA A 8 11.33 4.18 -6.17
CA ALA A 8 11.47 3.37 -7.36
C ALA A 8 12.48 3.93 -8.35
N GLU A 9 12.53 5.25 -8.52
CA GLU A 9 13.56 5.92 -9.31
C GLU A 9 14.95 5.75 -8.70
N ALA A 10 15.05 5.76 -7.36
CA ALA A 10 16.28 5.49 -6.63
C ALA A 10 16.73 4.01 -6.70
N GLY A 11 15.95 3.13 -7.32
CA GLY A 11 16.30 1.71 -7.48
C GLY A 11 16.16 0.88 -6.21
N CYS A 12 15.31 1.28 -5.26
CA CYS A 12 15.03 0.47 -4.07
C CYS A 12 14.49 -0.91 -4.46
N MET A 13 14.92 -1.96 -3.76
CA MET A 13 14.44 -3.32 -4.02
C MET A 13 12.97 -3.49 -3.61
N TYR A 14 12.58 -2.92 -2.48
CA TYR A 14 11.21 -2.91 -2.00
C TYR A 14 10.91 -1.64 -1.21
N ILE A 15 9.62 -1.34 -1.08
CA ILE A 15 9.08 -0.35 -0.15
C ILE A 15 8.03 -1.02 0.75
N ALA A 16 7.86 -0.49 1.95
CA ALA A 16 6.84 -0.96 2.88
C ALA A 16 5.91 0.18 3.27
N PRO A 17 4.84 0.44 2.46
CA PRO A 17 3.79 1.35 2.87
C PRO A 17 3.16 0.84 4.17
N PHE A 18 3.18 1.67 5.20
CA PHE A 18 2.46 1.42 6.45
C PHE A 18 1.00 1.81 6.25
N VAL A 19 0.09 0.84 6.40
CA VAL A 19 -1.34 1.04 6.14
C VAL A 19 -1.96 1.96 7.17
N HIS A 20 -1.60 1.80 8.43
CA HIS A 20 -2.06 2.65 9.53
C HIS A 20 -0.95 3.52 10.10
N GLU A 21 -1.35 4.64 10.72
CA GLU A 21 -0.49 5.41 11.61
C GLU A 21 0.02 4.54 12.76
N LEU A 22 1.27 4.75 13.18
CA LEU A 22 1.87 3.99 14.27
C LEU A 22 1.08 4.08 15.57
N LYS A 23 0.34 5.18 15.79
CA LYS A 23 -0.47 5.39 16.98
C LYS A 23 -1.59 4.35 17.14
N ALA A 24 -2.16 3.86 16.04
CA ALA A 24 -3.22 2.84 16.04
C ALA A 24 -2.81 1.50 16.65
N PHE A 25 -1.51 1.24 16.80
CA PHE A 25 -1.00 -0.01 17.37
C PHE A 25 -0.82 0.04 18.89
N PHE A 26 -0.86 1.23 19.50
CA PHE A 26 -0.52 1.42 20.91
C PHE A 26 -1.58 2.21 21.70
N ASP A 27 -2.52 2.87 21.03
CA ASP A 27 -3.61 3.63 21.65
C ASP A 27 -4.96 3.08 21.18
N GLU A 28 -5.62 2.30 22.04
CA GLU A 28 -6.94 1.69 21.76
C GLU A 28 -8.06 2.74 21.57
N THR A 29 -7.84 3.98 22.03
CA THR A 29 -8.81 5.08 21.86
C THR A 29 -8.60 5.84 20.56
N TYR A 30 -7.48 5.61 19.88
CA TYR A 30 -7.16 6.27 18.62
C TYR A 30 -7.76 5.50 17.45
N HIS A 31 -8.54 6.22 16.64
CA HIS A 31 -9.02 5.73 15.35
C HIS A 31 -8.20 6.37 14.24
N ASP A 32 -7.64 5.55 13.36
CA ASP A 32 -7.00 6.02 12.14
C ASP A 32 -8.09 6.34 11.09
N ASP A 33 -8.32 7.62 10.83
CA ASP A 33 -9.28 8.11 9.84
C ASP A 33 -8.79 7.95 8.39
N GLY A 34 -7.50 7.62 8.19
CA GLY A 34 -6.82 7.67 6.89
C GLY A 34 -6.04 6.42 6.50
N PRO A 35 -6.50 5.18 6.76
CA PRO A 35 -5.72 3.99 6.42
C PRO A 35 -5.50 3.86 4.90
N ILE A 36 -4.26 3.65 4.50
CA ILE A 36 -3.86 3.72 3.09
C ILE A 36 -3.90 2.35 2.37
N LEU A 37 -4.84 1.47 2.73
CA LEU A 37 -4.94 0.11 2.19
C LEU A 37 -4.95 0.10 0.64
N GLY A 38 -5.82 0.92 0.03
CA GLY A 38 -5.91 1.06 -1.43
C GLY A 38 -4.67 1.67 -2.09
N HIS A 39 -3.82 2.38 -1.34
CA HIS A 39 -2.56 2.90 -1.89
C HIS A 39 -1.56 1.78 -2.18
N CYS A 40 -1.58 0.66 -1.43
CA CYS A 40 -0.70 -0.47 -1.70
C CYS A 40 -0.96 -1.05 -3.10
N LEU A 41 -2.24 -1.22 -3.46
CA LEU A 41 -2.67 -1.61 -4.80
C LEU A 41 -2.21 -0.60 -5.86
N ARG A 42 -2.55 0.69 -5.65
CA ARG A 42 -2.22 1.77 -6.59
C ARG A 42 -0.72 1.87 -6.86
N ILE A 43 0.11 1.70 -5.83
CA ILE A 43 1.56 1.74 -5.96
C ILE A 43 2.07 0.54 -6.75
N GLN A 44 1.56 -0.67 -6.48
CA GLN A 44 1.98 -1.86 -7.20
C GLN A 44 1.60 -1.76 -8.69
N GLN A 45 0.37 -1.38 -9.02
CA GLN A 45 -0.06 -1.15 -10.40
C GLN A 45 0.79 -0.07 -11.09
N TYR A 46 1.12 1.01 -10.37
CA TYR A 46 1.99 2.05 -10.91
C TYR A 46 3.38 1.50 -11.24
N TYR A 47 3.95 0.68 -10.36
CA TYR A 47 5.24 0.03 -10.62
C TYR A 47 5.18 -0.92 -11.81
N GLU A 48 4.16 -1.76 -11.90
CA GLU A 48 3.96 -2.68 -13.02
C GLU A 48 3.82 -1.92 -14.35
N ARG A 49 2.96 -0.90 -14.39
CA ARG A 49 2.71 -0.08 -15.59
C ARG A 49 3.96 0.66 -16.07
N HIS A 50 4.74 1.19 -15.14
CA HIS A 50 5.93 1.99 -15.44
C HIS A 50 7.23 1.17 -15.44
N SER A 51 7.11 -0.17 -15.39
CA SER A 51 8.21 -1.13 -15.42
C SER A 51 9.27 -0.95 -14.32
N TYR A 52 8.86 -0.44 -13.16
CA TYR A 52 9.73 -0.36 -11.98
C TYR A 52 9.98 -1.76 -11.40
N LYS A 53 11.23 -1.99 -10.95
CA LYS A 53 11.62 -3.27 -10.32
C LYS A 53 11.38 -3.31 -8.81
N THR A 54 11.13 -2.15 -8.20
CA THR A 54 10.79 -2.03 -6.80
C THR A 54 9.50 -2.80 -6.50
N ARG A 55 9.50 -3.57 -5.41
CA ARG A 55 8.35 -4.39 -4.99
C ARG A 55 7.62 -3.74 -3.83
N VAL A 56 6.29 -3.92 -3.77
CA VAL A 56 5.48 -3.46 -2.62
C VAL A 56 5.44 -4.56 -1.57
N LYS A 57 5.83 -4.23 -0.34
CA LYS A 57 5.73 -5.09 0.84
C LYS A 57 4.87 -4.42 1.90
N ALA A 58 3.54 -4.47 1.74
CA ALA A 58 2.63 -3.74 2.63
C ALA A 58 2.81 -4.18 4.10
N ALA A 59 2.71 -3.21 5.01
CA ALA A 59 3.00 -3.38 6.43
C ALA A 59 2.01 -2.59 7.29
N GLY A 60 2.02 -2.85 8.60
CA GLY A 60 1.17 -2.14 9.55
C GLY A 60 -0.32 -2.43 9.35
N LEU A 61 -0.70 -3.71 9.36
CA LEU A 61 -2.11 -4.13 9.36
C LEU A 61 -2.58 -4.39 10.80
N LEU A 62 -3.83 -4.06 11.10
CA LEU A 62 -4.41 -4.23 12.44
C LEU A 62 -5.14 -5.57 12.60
N ASN A 63 -5.66 -6.14 11.52
CA ASN A 63 -6.48 -7.35 11.56
C ASN A 63 -6.31 -8.21 10.30
N VAL A 64 -6.91 -9.41 10.35
CA VAL A 64 -6.82 -10.40 9.27
C VAL A 64 -7.63 -9.98 8.04
N ASP A 65 -8.76 -9.28 8.22
CA ASP A 65 -9.58 -8.81 7.10
C ASP A 65 -8.80 -7.83 6.21
N GLU A 66 -7.99 -6.94 6.80
CA GLU A 66 -7.08 -6.08 6.04
C GLU A 66 -6.02 -6.87 5.25
N ALA A 67 -5.51 -7.96 5.81
CA ALA A 67 -4.58 -8.84 5.11
C ALA A 67 -5.26 -9.53 3.91
N MET A 68 -6.50 -10.00 4.09
CA MET A 68 -7.29 -10.60 3.02
C MET A 68 -7.65 -9.59 1.92
N ARG A 69 -7.99 -8.35 2.29
CA ARG A 69 -8.24 -7.26 1.35
C ARG A 69 -7.01 -6.91 0.49
N LEU A 70 -5.80 -7.20 0.99
CA LEU A 70 -4.54 -7.05 0.24
C LEU A 70 -4.06 -8.34 -0.44
N ALA A 71 -4.83 -9.42 -0.43
CA ALA A 71 -4.48 -10.64 -1.14
C ALA A 71 -4.26 -10.34 -2.65
N GLY A 72 -3.03 -10.53 -3.14
CA GLY A 72 -2.61 -10.09 -4.48
C GLY A 72 -1.46 -9.07 -4.46
N VAL A 73 -1.20 -8.44 -3.31
CA VAL A 73 0.02 -7.64 -3.12
C VAL A 73 1.25 -8.54 -3.18
N THR A 74 2.34 -7.99 -3.70
CA THR A 74 3.60 -8.70 -3.95
C THR A 74 4.19 -9.36 -2.69
N SER A 75 4.01 -8.74 -1.51
CA SER A 75 4.41 -9.29 -0.22
C SER A 75 3.71 -8.55 0.93
N LEU A 76 3.53 -9.23 2.06
CA LEU A 76 3.02 -8.67 3.32
C LEU A 76 4.07 -8.79 4.43
N THR A 77 4.13 -7.78 5.30
CA THR A 77 4.80 -7.87 6.61
C THR A 77 3.71 -7.92 7.68
N LEU A 78 3.58 -9.05 8.35
CA LEU A 78 2.53 -9.30 9.33
C LEU A 78 3.12 -9.48 10.73
N ALA A 79 2.39 -9.01 11.75
CA ALA A 79 2.71 -9.30 13.14
C ALA A 79 2.48 -10.80 13.44
N PRO A 80 3.24 -11.41 14.37
CA PRO A 80 3.10 -12.83 14.70
C PRO A 80 1.66 -13.25 15.06
N ALA A 81 0.91 -12.41 15.78
CA ALA A 81 -0.48 -12.69 16.13
C ALA A 81 -1.40 -12.82 14.90
N LEU A 82 -1.20 -11.98 13.87
CA LEU A 82 -1.96 -12.10 12.63
C LEU A 82 -1.60 -13.36 11.84
N ILE A 83 -0.31 -13.73 11.83
CA ILE A 83 0.15 -14.97 11.20
C ILE A 83 -0.48 -16.19 11.87
N ASP A 84 -0.52 -16.20 13.20
CA ASP A 84 -1.15 -17.29 13.97
C ASP A 84 -2.66 -17.40 13.65
N THR A 85 -3.38 -16.27 13.66
CA THR A 85 -4.81 -16.25 13.30
C THR A 85 -5.05 -16.72 11.86
N LEU A 86 -4.26 -16.24 10.89
CA LEU A 86 -4.33 -16.69 9.50
C LEU A 86 -4.03 -18.17 9.35
N SER A 87 -3.06 -18.71 10.10
CA SER A 87 -2.68 -20.13 10.04
C SER A 87 -3.77 -21.07 10.54
N LYS A 88 -4.69 -20.58 11.37
CA LYS A 88 -5.83 -21.31 11.95
C LYS A 88 -7.14 -21.03 11.21
N SER A 89 -7.10 -20.16 10.21
CA SER A 89 -8.27 -19.71 9.46
C SER A 89 -8.55 -20.69 8.30
N GLU A 90 -9.79 -21.13 8.17
CA GLU A 90 -10.27 -21.98 7.07
C GLU A 90 -11.23 -21.22 6.14
N GLU A 91 -10.89 -19.96 5.87
CA GLU A 91 -11.76 -19.09 5.07
C GLU A 91 -11.77 -19.55 3.60
N PRO A 92 -12.96 -19.70 2.98
CA PRO A 92 -13.06 -20.12 1.58
C PRO A 92 -12.30 -19.17 0.66
N GLU A 93 -11.64 -19.72 -0.36
CA GLU A 93 -10.93 -18.95 -1.38
C GLU A 93 -11.82 -17.86 -2.00
N GLU A 94 -13.08 -18.20 -2.28
CA GLU A 94 -14.07 -17.26 -2.83
C GLU A 94 -14.24 -16.02 -1.96
N LYS A 95 -14.28 -16.18 -0.64
CA LYS A 95 -14.38 -15.05 0.31
C LYS A 95 -13.13 -14.18 0.26
N VAL A 96 -11.93 -14.78 0.26
CA VAL A 96 -10.67 -14.02 0.21
C VAL A 96 -10.56 -13.24 -1.10
N VAL A 97 -10.93 -13.89 -2.20
CA VAL A 97 -10.93 -13.30 -3.53
C VAL A 97 -11.95 -12.16 -3.61
N ASP A 98 -13.15 -12.31 -3.05
CA ASP A 98 -14.18 -11.26 -3.01
C ASP A 98 -13.78 -10.04 -2.15
N LEU A 99 -13.05 -10.27 -1.05
CA LEU A 99 -12.53 -9.21 -0.20
C LEU A 99 -11.36 -8.47 -0.83
N SER A 100 -10.61 -9.12 -1.73
CA SER A 100 -9.39 -8.57 -2.31
C SER A 100 -9.67 -7.34 -3.19
N LEU A 101 -8.96 -6.26 -2.88
CA LEU A 101 -8.93 -5.05 -3.72
C LEU A 101 -8.31 -5.32 -5.10
N PHE A 102 -7.46 -6.34 -5.23
CA PHE A 102 -6.81 -6.71 -6.49
C PHE A 102 -7.78 -7.41 -7.46
N LYS A 103 -8.85 -8.05 -6.98
CA LYS A 103 -9.93 -8.58 -7.84
C LYS A 103 -10.80 -7.47 -8.41
N GLN A 104 -11.15 -6.50 -7.55
CA GLN A 104 -12.16 -5.47 -7.88
C GLN A 104 -11.69 -4.49 -8.96
N GLU A 105 -10.37 -4.30 -9.14
CA GLU A 105 -9.83 -3.30 -10.07
C GLU A 105 -9.45 -3.82 -11.47
N THR A 106 -9.72 -5.09 -11.81
CA THR A 106 -9.54 -5.55 -13.21
C THR A 106 -10.47 -4.82 -14.21
N ASN A 107 -11.49 -4.11 -13.70
CA ASN A 107 -12.50 -3.41 -14.50
C ASN A 107 -12.36 -1.87 -14.50
N SER A 108 -11.41 -1.30 -13.76
CA SER A 108 -11.14 0.14 -13.80
C SER A 108 -10.16 0.45 -14.93
N THR A 109 -10.75 0.72 -16.09
CA THR A 109 -10.15 1.41 -17.24
C THR A 109 -9.16 2.48 -16.81
N GLY A 110 -7.89 2.31 -17.20
CA GLY A 110 -7.26 3.30 -18.08
C GLY A 110 -7.15 4.76 -17.64
N ASP A 111 -7.17 5.09 -16.34
CA ASP A 111 -6.60 6.37 -15.94
C ASP A 111 -5.11 6.31 -16.30
N GLU A 112 -4.69 7.09 -17.29
CA GLU A 112 -3.29 7.36 -17.56
C GLU A 112 -2.67 7.93 -16.28
N ILE A 113 -2.11 7.06 -15.43
CA ILE A 113 -1.33 7.50 -14.30
C ILE A 113 -0.04 8.06 -14.88
N GLU A 114 -0.06 9.38 -15.11
CA GLU A 114 1.07 10.16 -15.61
C GLU A 114 2.35 9.75 -14.87
N ARG A 115 3.42 9.56 -15.62
CA ARG A 115 4.72 9.22 -15.04
C ARG A 115 5.23 10.42 -14.26
N LEU A 116 5.24 10.29 -12.94
CA LEU A 116 5.88 11.23 -12.04
C LEU A 116 7.38 10.97 -12.01
N SER A 117 8.16 12.03 -11.76
CA SER A 117 9.62 11.95 -11.57
C SER A 117 10.09 13.00 -10.58
N PHE A 118 10.93 12.58 -9.63
CA PHE A 118 11.36 13.31 -8.44
C PHE A 118 12.85 13.10 -8.09
N LEU A 119 13.51 12.04 -8.56
CA LEU A 119 14.89 11.70 -8.17
C LEU A 119 15.88 12.86 -8.33
N ASP A 120 15.78 13.58 -9.45
CA ASP A 120 16.70 14.66 -9.81
C ASP A 120 16.18 16.06 -9.44
N ASP A 121 15.03 16.16 -8.75
CA ASP A 121 14.40 17.44 -8.38
C ASP A 121 13.78 17.42 -6.98
N GLU A 122 14.62 17.66 -5.98
CA GLU A 122 14.21 17.74 -4.57
C GLU A 122 13.13 18.82 -4.33
N ASN A 123 13.23 19.97 -5.01
CA ASN A 123 12.29 21.07 -4.82
C ASN A 123 10.89 20.69 -5.31
N LYS A 124 10.80 20.03 -6.47
CA LYS A 124 9.55 19.48 -7.00
C LYS A 124 8.98 18.40 -6.09
N PHE A 125 9.82 17.51 -5.55
CA PHE A 125 9.39 16.51 -4.57
C PHE A 125 8.77 17.19 -3.34
N ARG A 126 9.50 18.11 -2.69
CA ARG A 126 9.05 18.79 -1.46
C ARG A 126 7.75 19.56 -1.67
N LYS A 127 7.64 20.33 -2.76
CA LYS A 127 6.43 21.10 -3.08
C LYS A 127 5.23 20.20 -3.34
N THR A 128 5.40 19.16 -4.15
CA THR A 128 4.31 18.23 -4.50
C THR A 128 3.86 17.43 -3.27
N PHE A 129 4.81 16.95 -2.47
CA PHE A 129 4.54 16.19 -1.25
C PHE A 129 3.80 17.03 -0.21
N ALA A 130 4.27 18.26 0.06
CA ALA A 130 3.62 19.16 1.02
C ALA A 130 2.18 19.51 0.61
N LYS A 131 1.94 19.78 -0.69
CA LYS A 131 0.61 20.08 -1.21
C LYS A 131 -0.39 18.94 -0.97
N ARG A 132 0.05 17.68 -1.06
CA ARG A 132 -0.81 16.50 -0.86
C ARG A 132 -0.99 16.10 0.60
N GLN A 133 -0.04 16.41 1.47
CA GLN A 133 -0.20 16.21 2.92
C GLN A 133 -1.21 17.16 3.56
N GLY A 134 -1.69 18.16 2.82
CA GLY A 134 -2.53 19.20 3.39
C GLY A 134 -1.76 19.96 4.46
N THR A 135 -0.82 20.81 4.04
CA THR A 135 -0.51 21.98 4.87
C THR A 135 -1.81 22.69 5.19
N LYS A 136 -2.27 22.54 6.43
CA LYS A 136 -3.14 23.49 7.13
C LYS A 136 -2.52 24.88 7.09
#